data_AF-A0A7C2J1G2-F1
#
_entry.id   AF-A0A7C2J1G2-F1
#
_cell.length_a   1.000
_cell.length_b   1.000
_cell.length_c   1.000
_cell.angle_alpha   90.00
_cell.angle_beta   90.00
_cell.angle_gamma   90.00
#
_symmetry.space_group_name_H-M   'P 1'
#
loop_
_entity.id
_entity.type
_entity.pdbx_description
1 polymer ?
#
loop_
_entity_poly.entity_id
_entity_poly.type
_entity_poly.pdbx_seq_one_letter_code
_entity_poly.pdbx_strand_id
1 'polypeptide(L)'
;MADAEQIQLVAQVVRKCLEEGFTIEIEGLGTFRPDGGGGIEFVAEVRPKAFIAYVEEDFTAAERLFRGLEEQGFDPWLDRKKLLPGQNWPRSIERVIEISDFFIACFSRRAV
;
A
#
# COMPACT_ATOMS: atom_id res chain seq x y z
N MET A 1 -18.89 -10.27 -12.30
CA MET A 1 -18.03 -11.41 -12.66
C MET A 1 -17.14 -10.94 -13.79
N ALA A 2 -15.82 -10.88 -13.58
CA ALA A 2 -14.90 -10.59 -14.68
C ALA A 2 -15.01 -11.70 -15.74
N ASP A 3 -15.01 -11.32 -17.01
CA ASP A 3 -15.11 -12.24 -18.12
C ASP A 3 -13.83 -13.09 -18.22
N ALA A 4 -13.94 -14.39 -18.52
CA ALA A 4 -12.80 -15.28 -18.58
C ALA A 4 -11.75 -14.81 -19.61
N GLU A 5 -12.20 -14.23 -20.72
CA GLU A 5 -11.34 -13.60 -21.72
C GLU A 5 -10.55 -12.41 -21.16
N GLN A 6 -11.17 -11.58 -20.31
CA GLN A 6 -10.51 -10.44 -19.69
C GLN A 6 -9.40 -10.88 -18.74
N ILE A 7 -9.65 -11.92 -17.93
CA ILE A 7 -8.64 -12.49 -17.03
C ILE A 7 -7.44 -13.01 -17.84
N GLN A 8 -7.71 -13.68 -18.95
CA GLN A 8 -6.67 -14.25 -19.81
C GLN A 8 -5.84 -13.17 -20.50
N LEU A 9 -6.48 -12.11 -20.98
CA LEU A 9 -5.80 -10.94 -21.55
C LEU A 9 -4.90 -10.26 -20.52
N VAL A 10 -5.42 -10.00 -19.30
CA VAL A 10 -4.63 -9.41 -18.22
C VAL A 10 -3.43 -10.29 -17.87
N ALA A 11 -3.63 -11.61 -17.75
CA ALA A 11 -2.54 -12.54 -17.46
C ALA A 11 -1.46 -12.54 -18.56
N GLN A 12 -1.84 -12.42 -19.84
CA GLN A 12 -0.88 -12.32 -20.94
C GLN A 12 -0.07 -11.03 -20.89
N VAL A 13 -0.72 -9.89 -20.62
CA VAL A 13 -0.04 -8.59 -20.50
C VAL A 13 0.96 -8.62 -19.34
N VAL A 14 0.53 -9.10 -18.17
CA VAL A 14 1.38 -9.25 -16.99
C VAL A 14 2.60 -10.12 -17.30
N ARG A 15 2.41 -11.27 -17.96
CA ARG A 15 3.52 -12.15 -18.33
C ARG A 15 4.51 -11.48 -19.28
N LYS A 16 4.03 -10.80 -20.31
CA LYS A 16 4.88 -10.13 -21.29
C LYS A 16 5.72 -9.03 -20.64
N CYS A 17 5.12 -8.23 -19.75
CA CYS A 17 5.85 -7.21 -19.02
C CYS A 17 6.99 -7.81 -18.16
N LEU A 18 6.73 -8.93 -17.48
CA LEU A 18 7.77 -9.62 -16.70
C LEU A 18 8.91 -10.16 -17.58
N GLU A 19 8.58 -10.75 -18.73
CA GLU A 19 9.55 -11.23 -19.73
C GLU A 19 10.42 -10.10 -20.30
N GLU A 20 9.86 -8.91 -20.47
CA GLU A 20 10.56 -7.70 -20.93
C GLU A 20 11.41 -7.03 -19.82
N GLY A 21 11.43 -7.59 -18.61
CA GLY A 21 12.24 -7.09 -17.50
C GLY A 21 11.51 -6.08 -16.59
N PHE A 22 10.22 -5.84 -16.80
CA PHE A 22 9.45 -4.95 -15.92
C PHE A 22 9.12 -5.62 -14.59
N THR A 23 9.01 -4.81 -13.55
CA THR A 23 8.52 -5.22 -12.23
C THR A 23 7.03 -4.91 -12.13
N ILE A 24 6.25 -5.85 -11.60
CA ILE A 24 4.80 -5.70 -11.42
C ILE A 24 4.50 -5.75 -9.92
N GLU A 25 3.98 -4.65 -9.40
CA GLU A 25 3.50 -4.54 -8.03
C GLU A 25 1.99 -4.76 -7.99
N ILE A 26 1.55 -5.62 -7.07
CA ILE A 26 0.14 -5.80 -6.72
C ILE A 26 -0.02 -5.35 -5.27
N GLU A 27 -0.71 -4.21 -5.11
CA GLU A 27 -0.99 -3.59 -3.81
C GLU A 27 -1.61 -4.59 -2.82
N GLY A 28 -1.00 -4.79 -1.66
CA GLY A 28 -1.49 -5.69 -0.62
C GLY A 28 -1.19 -7.18 -0.87
N LEU A 29 -0.49 -7.52 -1.95
CA LEU A 29 -0.07 -8.89 -2.26
C LEU A 29 1.46 -9.01 -2.31
N GLY A 30 2.10 -8.16 -3.10
CA GLY A 30 3.55 -8.21 -3.30
C GLY A 30 3.97 -7.88 -4.73
N THR A 31 5.23 -8.16 -5.02
CA THR A 31 5.89 -7.71 -6.24
C THR A 31 6.46 -8.89 -7.02
N PHE A 32 6.09 -8.98 -8.28
CA PHE A 32 6.73 -9.87 -9.26
C PHE A 32 7.87 -9.12 -9.93
N ARG A 33 9.08 -9.70 -9.91
CA ARG A 33 10.26 -9.13 -10.56
C ARG A 33 10.99 -10.19 -11.40
N PRO A 34 11.66 -9.82 -12.49
CA PRO A 34 12.50 -10.75 -13.24
C PRO A 34 13.68 -11.19 -12.36
N ASP A 35 14.00 -12.48 -12.36
CA ASP A 35 15.30 -12.93 -11.88
C ASP A 35 16.33 -12.78 -13.02
N GLY A 36 17.60 -12.56 -12.69
CA GLY A 36 18.65 -12.33 -13.68
C GLY A 36 18.92 -13.52 -14.63
N GLY A 37 18.23 -14.66 -14.45
CA GLY A 37 18.31 -15.86 -15.27
C GLY A 37 17.12 -16.08 -16.21
N GLY A 38 16.18 -15.12 -16.29
CA GLY A 38 14.99 -15.22 -17.14
C GLY A 38 13.78 -15.90 -16.48
N GLY A 39 13.86 -16.19 -15.18
CA GLY A 39 12.71 -16.56 -14.35
C GLY A 39 12.03 -15.34 -13.72
N ILE A 40 11.02 -15.59 -12.90
CA ILE A 40 10.24 -14.57 -12.20
C ILE A 40 10.30 -14.89 -10.70
N GLU A 41 10.74 -13.93 -9.90
CA GLU A 41 10.69 -13.98 -8.45
C GLU A 41 9.45 -13.22 -7.95
N PHE A 42 8.68 -13.84 -7.06
CA PHE A 42 7.62 -13.16 -6.32
C PHE A 42 8.11 -12.83 -4.91
N VAL A 43 8.05 -11.55 -4.56
CA VAL A 43 8.36 -11.03 -3.22
C VAL A 43 7.05 -10.62 -2.57
N ALA A 44 6.59 -11.42 -1.61
CA ALA A 44 5.36 -11.13 -0.87
C ALA A 44 5.50 -9.83 -0.05
N GLU A 45 4.43 -9.04 -0.01
CA GLU A 45 4.34 -7.91 0.92
C GLU A 45 4.05 -8.43 2.33
N VAL A 46 5.10 -8.58 3.14
CA VAL A 46 5.00 -9.18 4.49
C VAL A 46 4.90 -8.16 5.62
N ARG A 47 5.02 -6.86 5.30
CA ARG A 47 4.98 -5.81 6.32
C ARG A 47 3.52 -5.51 6.65
N PRO A 48 3.10 -5.64 7.93
CA PRO A 48 1.73 -5.33 8.29
C PRO A 48 1.44 -3.84 8.06
N LYS A 49 0.34 -3.57 7.36
CA LYS A 49 -0.11 -2.22 7.02
C LYS A 49 -0.86 -1.62 8.20
N ALA A 50 -0.48 -0.40 8.59
CA ALA A 50 -1.10 0.29 9.72
C ALA A 50 -1.57 1.69 9.32
N PHE A 51 -2.87 1.89 9.21
CA PHE A 51 -3.44 3.21 8.99
C PHE A 51 -3.45 4.00 10.31
N ILE A 52 -2.84 5.17 10.31
CA ILE A 52 -2.81 6.08 11.47
C ILE A 52 -3.79 7.22 11.22
N ALA A 53 -4.91 7.22 11.94
CA ALA A 53 -5.90 8.27 11.93
C ALA A 53 -5.55 9.32 12.99
N TYR A 54 -5.40 10.58 12.61
CA TYR A 54 -5.05 11.68 13.49
C TYR A 54 -5.68 12.98 13.02
N VAL A 55 -5.80 13.97 13.92
CA VAL A 55 -6.14 15.34 13.54
C VAL A 55 -4.88 16.12 13.16
N GLU A 56 -4.99 17.08 12.25
CA GLU A 56 -3.84 17.79 11.69
C GLU A 56 -2.94 18.40 12.79
N GLU A 57 -3.53 18.88 13.88
CA GLU A 57 -2.84 19.47 15.02
C GLU A 57 -1.91 18.49 15.77
N ASP A 58 -2.16 17.19 15.63
CA ASP A 58 -1.38 16.12 16.27
C ASP A 58 -0.35 15.49 15.32
N PHE A 59 -0.12 16.07 14.15
CA PHE A 59 0.79 15.53 13.13
C PHE A 59 2.17 15.16 13.69
N THR A 60 2.76 15.99 14.55
CA THR A 60 4.08 15.71 15.14
C THR A 60 4.08 14.42 15.98
N ALA A 61 3.00 14.15 16.71
CA ALA A 61 2.87 12.92 17.50
C ALA A 61 2.60 11.72 16.57
N ALA A 62 1.73 11.87 15.58
CA ALA A 62 1.44 10.85 14.58
C ALA A 62 2.67 10.48 13.74
N GLU A 63 3.51 11.46 13.39
CA GLU A 63 4.77 11.21 12.68
C GLU A 63 5.77 10.42 13.52
N ARG A 64 5.84 10.68 14.83
CA ARG A 64 6.70 9.89 15.73
C ARG A 64 6.24 8.45 15.81
N LEU A 65 4.93 8.22 15.90
CA LEU A 65 4.35 6.87 15.86
C LEU A 65 4.65 6.17 14.54
N PHE A 66 4.48 6.87 13.41
CA PHE A 66 4.80 6.35 12.09
C PHE A 66 6.25 5.87 11.99
N ARG A 67 7.22 6.69 12.40
CA ARG A 67 8.64 6.29 12.38
C ARG A 67 8.92 5.08 13.28
N GLY A 68 8.32 5.05 14.48
CA GLY A 68 8.46 3.91 15.37
C GLY A 68 7.90 2.61 14.78
N LEU A 69 6.78 2.67 14.05
CA LEU A 69 6.20 1.52 13.36
C LEU A 69 7.09 1.06 12.18
N GLU A 70 7.63 1.98 11.38
CA GLU A 70 8.58 1.65 10.32
C GLU A 70 9.83 0.94 10.86
N GLU A 71 10.39 1.43 11.96
CA GLU A 71 11.56 0.83 12.63
C GLU A 71 11.28 -0.58 13.15
N GLN A 72 10.02 -0.90 13.47
CA GLN A 72 9.59 -2.24 13.88
C GLN A 72 9.15 -3.12 12.70
N GLY A 73 9.30 -2.65 11.45
CA GLY A 73 9.02 -3.45 10.25
C GLY A 73 7.58 -3.40 9.75
N PHE A 74 6.78 -2.45 10.21
CA PHE A 74 5.43 -2.20 9.67
C PHE A 74 5.50 -1.35 8.40
N ASP A 75 4.41 -1.34 7.64
CA ASP A 75 4.14 -0.37 6.56
C ASP A 75 3.05 0.62 7.02
N PRO A 76 3.39 1.60 7.88
CA PRO A 76 2.42 2.58 8.33
C PRO A 76 1.99 3.52 7.21
N TRP A 77 0.80 4.08 7.35
CA TRP A 77 0.22 5.03 6.41
C TRP A 77 -0.28 6.29 7.15
N LEU A 78 0.13 7.45 6.63
CA LEU A 78 -0.33 8.78 7.03
C LEU A 78 -0.78 9.53 5.77
N ASP A 79 -1.94 10.17 5.84
CA ASP A 79 -2.53 10.93 4.75
C ASP A 79 -1.57 12.00 4.19
N ARG A 80 -0.92 12.78 5.06
CA ARG A 80 0.02 13.84 4.68
C ARG A 80 1.32 13.33 4.05
N LYS A 81 1.68 12.06 4.27
CA LYS A 81 2.90 11.46 3.68
C LYS A 81 2.61 10.64 2.43
N LYS A 82 1.43 10.03 2.32
CA LYS A 82 1.11 9.07 1.25
C LYS A 82 -0.04 9.50 0.32
N LEU A 83 -0.73 10.62 0.57
CA LEU A 83 -1.64 11.21 -0.42
C LEU A 83 -0.91 12.17 -1.35
N LEU A 84 -1.02 11.92 -2.65
CA LEU A 84 -0.53 12.84 -3.67
C LEU A 84 -1.57 13.95 -3.94
N PRO A 85 -1.14 15.19 -4.19
CA PRO A 85 -2.06 16.26 -4.57
C PRO A 85 -2.83 15.88 -5.85
N GLY A 86 -4.15 16.02 -5.84
CA GLY A 86 -5.04 15.66 -6.96
C GLY A 86 -5.69 14.28 -6.89
N GLN A 87 -5.36 13.43 -5.90
CA GLN A 87 -6.12 12.19 -5.65
C GLN A 87 -7.54 12.48 -5.13
N ASN A 88 -8.46 11.53 -5.26
CA ASN A 88 -9.77 11.59 -4.61
C ASN A 88 -9.60 11.17 -3.13
N TRP A 89 -9.34 12.16 -2.28
CA TRP A 89 -8.95 11.97 -0.87
C TRP A 89 -9.88 11.02 -0.10
N PRO A 90 -11.23 11.18 -0.12
CA PRO A 90 -12.13 10.24 0.56
C PRO A 90 -11.98 8.79 0.11
N ARG A 91 -11.93 8.54 -1.20
CA ARG A 91 -11.82 7.17 -1.73
C ARG A 91 -10.47 6.54 -1.43
N SER A 92 -9.38 7.31 -1.45
CA SER A 92 -8.06 6.82 -1.08
C SER A 92 -8.01 6.43 0.40
N ILE A 93 -8.64 7.22 1.29
CA ILE A 93 -8.70 6.92 2.72
C ILE A 93 -9.55 5.66 2.98
N GLU A 94 -10.74 5.57 2.38
CA GLU A 94 -11.60 4.38 2.49
C GLU A 94 -10.85 3.12 2.05
N ARG A 95 -10.20 3.16 0.88
CA ARG A 95 -9.43 2.03 0.35
C ARG A 95 -8.29 1.63 1.28
N VAL A 96 -7.54 2.59 1.81
CA VAL A 96 -6.41 2.29 2.71
C VAL A 96 -6.92 1.65 4.00
N ILE A 97 -8.06 2.09 4.53
CA ILE A 97 -8.68 1.45 5.70
C ILE A 97 -9.06 0.00 5.37
N GLU A 98 -9.63 -0.28 4.20
CA GLU A 98 -10.02 -1.63 3.78
C GLU A 98 -8.85 -2.60 3.63
N ILE A 99 -7.69 -2.12 3.16
CA ILE A 99 -6.51 -2.97 2.90
C ILE A 99 -5.48 -2.97 4.06
N SER A 100 -5.71 -2.18 5.11
CA SER A 100 -4.81 -2.14 6.26
C SER A 100 -5.08 -3.27 7.23
N ASP A 101 -4.03 -3.91 7.73
CA ASP A 101 -4.12 -4.93 8.78
C ASP A 101 -4.53 -4.32 10.13
N PHE A 102 -4.13 -3.06 10.37
CA PHE A 102 -4.40 -2.34 11.60
C PHE A 102 -4.93 -0.93 11.33
N PHE A 103 -5.89 -0.52 12.17
CA PHE A 103 -6.38 0.86 12.24
C PHE A 103 -6.05 1.46 13.60
N ILE A 104 -5.29 2.56 13.61
CA ILE A 104 -4.83 3.23 14.83
C ILE A 104 -5.48 4.61 14.91
N ALA A 105 -6.43 4.78 15.81
CA ALA A 105 -7.05 6.08 16.08
C ALA A 105 -6.28 6.86 17.15
N CYS A 106 -5.71 8.00 16.78
CA CYS A 106 -5.05 8.93 17.69
C CYS A 106 -6.08 9.94 18.23
N PHE A 107 -6.47 9.77 19.50
CA PHE A 107 -7.35 10.72 20.20
C PHE A 107 -6.56 11.72 21.03
N SER A 108 -6.90 12.99 20.90
CA SER A 108 -6.41 14.06 21.77
C SER A 108 -7.55 15.00 22.16
N ARG A 109 -7.27 15.96 23.05
CA ARG A 109 -8.23 17.02 23.40
C ARG A 109 -8.62 17.92 22.22
N ARG A 110 -7.92 17.82 21.09
CA ARG A 110 -8.20 18.56 19.84
C ARG A 110 -9.01 17.73 18.84
N ALA A 111 -9.15 16.43 19.09
CA ALA A 111 -9.84 15.48 18.21
C ALA A 111 -11.36 15.40 18.47
N VAL A 112 -11.95 16.46 19.05
CA VAL A 112 -13.37 16.55 19.45
C VAL A 112 -14.08 17.70 18.76
#